data_AF-A0AAU4FYW6-F1
#
_entry.id   AF-A0AAU4FYW6-F1
#
_cell.length_a   1.000
_cell.length_b   1.000
_cell.length_c   1.000
_cell.angle_alpha   90.00
_cell.angle_beta   90.00
_cell.angle_gamma   90.00
#
_symmetry.space_group_name_H-M   'P 1'
#
loop_
_entity.id
_entity.type
_entity.pdbx_description
1 polymer ?
#
loop_
_entity_poly.entity_id
_entity_poly.type
_entity_poly.pdbx_seq_one_letter_code
_entity_poly.pdbx_strand_id
1 'polypeptide(L)'
;MHTTSDIDTDIATLIAGAIGDVLICEPPELDRDFFLHGGDSVRAVELVTKLTELFGARTGDQESLSSALLLAVFDDASPNALAIVTRKHLQPA
;
A
#
# COMPACT_ATOMS: atom_id res chain seq x y z
N MET A 1 -25.36 -7.14 6.76
CA MET A 1 -24.90 -6.24 5.68
C MET A 1 -23.43 -5.95 5.92
N HIS A 2 -22.53 -6.85 5.52
CA HIS A 2 -21.08 -6.59 5.45
C HIS A 2 -20.79 -6.43 3.96
N THR A 3 -20.62 -5.21 3.47
CA THR A 3 -20.55 -4.99 2.02
C THR A 3 -19.58 -3.86 1.76
N THR A 4 -18.31 -4.19 1.48
CA THR A 4 -17.26 -3.28 0.98
C THR A 4 -16.40 -2.54 2.02
N SER A 5 -16.93 -2.06 3.15
CA SER A 5 -16.11 -1.26 4.12
C SER A 5 -15.09 -2.06 4.95
N ASP A 6 -15.33 -3.35 5.16
CA ASP A 6 -14.46 -4.23 5.97
C ASP A 6 -13.16 -4.59 5.22
N ILE A 7 -13.29 -4.95 3.93
CA ILE A 7 -12.17 -5.21 3.02
C ILE A 7 -11.32 -3.94 2.83
N ASP A 8 -11.95 -2.75 2.91
CA ASP A 8 -11.23 -1.49 2.82
C ASP A 8 -10.28 -1.32 4.01
N THR A 9 -10.76 -1.63 5.21
CA THR A 9 -9.94 -1.63 6.41
C THR A 9 -8.84 -2.70 6.35
N ASP A 10 -9.12 -3.87 5.77
CA ASP A 10 -8.14 -4.96 5.68
C ASP A 10 -6.90 -4.61 4.84
N ILE A 11 -7.07 -4.08 3.62
CA ILE A 11 -5.93 -3.77 2.75
C ILE A 11 -5.10 -2.62 3.34
N ALA A 12 -5.75 -1.58 3.87
CA ALA A 12 -5.04 -0.48 4.51
C ALA A 12 -4.26 -0.96 5.75
N THR A 13 -4.83 -1.87 6.54
CA THR A 13 -4.15 -2.47 7.71
C THR A 13 -2.95 -3.32 7.30
N LEU A 14 -3.06 -4.11 6.22
CA LEU A 14 -1.93 -4.87 5.67
C LEU A 14 -0.80 -3.95 5.18
N ILE A 15 -1.15 -2.83 4.53
CA ILE A 15 -0.17 -1.83 4.09
C ILE A 15 0.49 -1.13 5.29
N ALA A 16 -0.28 -0.78 6.32
CA ALA A 16 0.27 -0.21 7.56
C ALA A 16 1.27 -1.19 8.21
N GLY A 17 0.97 -2.49 8.23
CA GLY A 17 1.91 -3.53 8.66
C GLY A 17 3.19 -3.56 7.81
N ALA A 18 3.06 -3.52 6.48
CA ALA A 18 4.21 -3.47 5.58
C ALA A 18 5.08 -2.22 5.78
N ILE A 19 4.47 -1.07 6.08
CA ILE A 19 5.19 0.16 6.43
C ILE A 19 5.94 -0.02 7.76
N GLY A 20 5.29 -0.55 8.79
CA GLY A 20 5.94 -0.84 10.07
C GLY A 20 7.16 -1.76 9.92
N ASP A 21 7.05 -2.78 9.07
CA ASP A 21 8.17 -3.67 8.76
C ASP A 21 9.33 -2.95 8.05
N VAL A 22 9.05 -2.08 7.08
CA VAL A 22 10.08 -1.33 6.31
C VAL A 22 10.76 -0.27 7.18
N LEU A 23 10.00 0.39 8.05
CA LEU A 23 10.50 1.42 8.96
C LEU A 23 11.06 0.84 10.28
N ILE A 24 10.85 -0.45 10.53
CA ILE A 24 11.20 -1.13 11.78
C ILE A 24 10.56 -0.42 12.98
N CYS A 25 9.24 -0.15 12.86
CA CYS A 25 8.43 0.51 13.87
C CYS A 25 7.04 -0.13 13.98
N GLU A 26 6.25 0.35 14.93
CA GLU A 26 4.83 -0.01 14.99
C GLU A 26 4.11 0.48 13.72
N PRO A 27 3.09 -0.25 13.22
CA PRO A 27 2.28 0.20 12.10
C PRO A 27 1.74 1.62 12.33
N PRO A 28 1.86 2.53 11.36
CA PRO A 28 1.32 3.88 11.50
C PRO A 28 -0.21 3.86 11.47
N GLU A 29 -0.81 4.99 11.87
CA GLU A 29 -2.22 5.25 11.62
C GLU A 29 -2.53 5.22 10.11
N LEU A 30 -3.75 4.84 9.73
CA LEU A 30 -4.09 4.56 8.32
C LEU A 30 -4.04 5.78 7.40
N ASP A 31 -4.19 6.99 7.94
CA ASP A 31 -4.11 8.26 7.20
C ASP A 31 -2.75 8.92 7.32
N ARG A 32 -1.79 8.25 7.97
CA ARG A 32 -0.53 8.86 8.32
C ARG A 32 0.53 8.54 7.27
N ASP A 33 1.05 9.60 6.69
CA ASP A 33 2.04 9.53 5.64
C ASP A 33 3.37 8.90 6.12
N PHE A 34 3.88 7.98 5.31
CA PHE A 34 5.13 7.25 5.49
C PHE A 34 6.37 8.15 5.61
N PHE A 35 6.48 9.23 4.84
CA PHE A 35 7.62 10.14 4.90
C PHE A 35 7.59 10.98 6.19
N LEU A 36 6.40 11.25 6.74
CA LEU A 36 6.26 11.86 8.06
C LEU A 36 6.67 10.93 9.22
N HIS A 37 6.96 9.65 8.93
CA HIS A 37 7.37 8.62 9.89
C HIS A 37 8.85 8.21 9.76
N GLY A 38 9.65 8.95 8.99
CA GLY A 38 11.07 8.63 8.78
C GLY A 38 11.35 7.74 7.57
N GLY A 39 10.35 7.61 6.69
CA GLY A 39 10.53 7.09 5.34
C GLY A 39 11.43 7.97 4.48
N ASP A 40 12.12 7.33 3.54
CA ASP A 40 12.94 7.98 2.52
C ASP A 40 12.66 7.34 1.16
N SER A 41 13.29 7.83 0.10
CA SER A 41 13.06 7.33 -1.26
C SER A 41 13.49 5.88 -1.46
N VAL A 42 14.52 5.41 -0.77
CA VAL A 42 14.99 4.03 -0.88
C VAL A 42 13.96 3.10 -0.25
N ARG A 43 13.55 3.42 0.97
CA ARG A 43 12.53 2.65 1.69
C ARG A 43 11.15 2.74 1.02
N ALA A 44 10.83 3.83 0.34
CA ALA A 44 9.61 3.93 -0.46
C ALA A 44 9.61 2.93 -1.63
N VAL A 45 10.75 2.77 -2.32
CA VAL A 45 10.90 1.76 -3.38
C VAL A 45 10.82 0.35 -2.79
N GLU A 46 11.47 0.09 -1.65
CA GLU A 46 11.37 -1.19 -0.94
C GLU A 46 9.92 -1.52 -0.54
N LEU A 47 9.18 -0.52 -0.04
CA LEU A 47 7.76 -0.65 0.27
C LEU A 47 6.96 -1.03 -0.98
N VAL A 48 7.15 -0.34 -2.11
CA VAL A 48 6.47 -0.65 -3.37
C VAL A 48 6.76 -2.08 -3.83
N THR A 49 8.02 -2.53 -3.75
CA THR A 49 8.38 -3.92 -4.05
C THR A 49 7.63 -4.89 -3.15
N LYS A 50 7.63 -4.66 -1.83
CA LYS A 50 6.94 -5.52 -0.86
C LYS A 50 5.42 -5.57 -1.07
N LEU A 51 4.80 -4.43 -1.38
CA LEU A 51 3.36 -4.38 -1.69
C LEU A 51 3.02 -5.08 -3.02
N THR A 52 3.89 -4.97 -4.02
CA THR A 52 3.74 -5.65 -5.31
C THR A 52 3.87 -7.18 -5.15
N GLU A 53 4.75 -7.65 -4.28
CA GLU A 53 4.84 -9.07 -3.92
C GLU A 53 3.60 -9.55 -3.16
N LEU A 54 3.11 -8.74 -2.21
CA LEU A 54 1.97 -9.07 -1.38
C LEU A 54 0.65 -9.16 -2.17
N PHE A 55 0.43 -8.25 -3.11
CA PHE A 55 -0.86 -8.12 -3.81
C PHE A 55 -0.82 -8.50 -5.29
N GLY A 56 0.34 -8.42 -5.93
CA GLY A 56 0.42 -8.52 -7.38
C GLY A 56 0.04 -9.88 -7.96
N ALA A 57 0.25 -10.98 -7.21
CA ALA A 57 -0.21 -12.29 -7.64
C ALA A 57 -1.75 -12.36 -7.82
N ARG A 58 -2.48 -11.45 -7.17
CA ARG A 58 -3.95 -11.36 -7.24
C ARG A 58 -4.45 -10.47 -8.37
N THR A 59 -3.61 -9.59 -8.93
CA THR A 59 -4.00 -8.68 -10.02
C THR A 59 -3.91 -9.34 -11.38
N GLY A 60 -3.03 -10.33 -11.55
CA GLY A 60 -2.69 -10.91 -12.86
C GLY A 60 -1.83 -9.99 -13.74
N ASP A 61 -1.51 -8.78 -13.25
CA ASP A 61 -0.63 -7.79 -13.88
C ASP A 61 0.17 -7.08 -12.77
N GLN A 62 1.29 -7.68 -12.40
CA GLN A 62 2.17 -7.19 -11.34
C GLN A 62 2.87 -5.87 -11.72
N GLU A 63 3.21 -5.71 -13.00
CA GLU A 63 3.95 -4.55 -13.50
C GLU A 63 3.09 -3.29 -13.44
N SER A 64 1.82 -3.40 -13.84
CA SER A 64 0.86 -2.29 -13.75
C SER A 64 0.64 -1.85 -12.31
N LEU A 65 0.47 -2.79 -11.38
CA LEU A 65 0.34 -2.50 -9.95
C LEU A 65 1.59 -1.79 -9.40
N SER A 66 2.78 -2.33 -9.68
CA SER A 66 4.06 -1.77 -9.23
C SER A 66 4.22 -0.33 -9.69
N SER A 67 3.99 -0.07 -10.98
CA SER A 67 4.06 1.27 -11.57
C SER A 67 3.08 2.24 -10.90
N ALA A 68 1.84 1.80 -10.65
CA ALA A 68 0.82 2.63 -10.02
C ALA A 68 1.15 2.93 -8.55
N LEU A 69 1.64 1.94 -7.81
CA LEU A 69 2.08 2.11 -6.42
C LEU A 69 3.30 3.03 -6.33
N LEU A 70 4.23 2.95 -7.29
CA LEU A 70 5.37 3.86 -7.34
C LEU A 70 4.96 5.31 -7.54
N LEU A 71 3.95 5.58 -8.36
CA LEU A 71 3.41 6.94 -8.49
C LEU A 71 2.67 7.38 -7.22
N ALA A 72 1.83 6.51 -6.67
CA ALA A 72 1.01 6.81 -5.50
C ALA A 72 1.86 7.09 -4.26
N VAL A 73 2.92 6.29 -4.03
CA VAL A 73 3.77 6.45 -2.85
C VAL A 73 4.45 7.80 -2.80
N PHE A 74 4.72 8.45 -3.94
CA PHE A 74 5.32 9.80 -3.95
C PHE A 74 4.29 10.95 -3.96
N ASP A 75 3.00 10.64 -4.02
CA ASP A 75 1.91 11.61 -3.96
C ASP A 75 1.29 11.63 -2.54
N ASP A 76 0.83 10.46 -2.09
CA ASP A 76 0.30 10.23 -0.74
C ASP A 76 0.70 8.83 -0.28
N ALA A 77 1.62 8.78 0.68
CA ALA A 77 2.20 7.55 1.18
C ALA A 77 1.48 6.99 2.42
N SER A 78 0.25 7.44 2.67
CA SER A 78 -0.59 6.87 3.73
C SER A 78 -1.09 5.47 3.35
N PRO A 79 -1.29 4.58 4.35
CA PRO A 79 -1.90 3.27 4.11
C PRO A 79 -3.21 3.33 3.32
N ASN A 80 -4.09 4.30 3.61
CA ASN A 80 -5.37 4.47 2.91
C ASN A 80 -5.21 4.84 1.44
N ALA A 81 -4.32 5.78 1.10
CA ALA A 81 -4.09 6.18 -0.29
C ALA A 81 -3.52 5.02 -1.14
N LEU A 82 -2.54 4.29 -0.60
CA LEU A 82 -1.95 3.13 -1.27
C LEU A 82 -2.98 1.98 -1.42
N ALA A 83 -3.91 1.84 -0.48
CA ALA A 83 -4.96 0.84 -0.57
C ALA A 83 -5.96 1.13 -1.69
N ILE A 84 -6.28 2.41 -1.96
CA ILE A 84 -7.13 2.83 -3.08
C ILE A 84 -6.51 2.38 -4.41
N VAL A 85 -5.21 2.64 -4.60
CA VAL A 85 -4.48 2.24 -5.82
C VAL A 85 -4.43 0.72 -5.96
N THR A 86 -4.15 0.01 -4.86
CA THR A 86 -4.12 -1.45 -4.82
C THR A 86 -5.48 -2.04 -5.24
N ARG A 87 -6.59 -1.54 -4.70
CA ARG A 87 -7.94 -2.04 -5.03
C ARG A 87 -8.32 -1.86 -6.49
N LYS A 88 -7.97 -0.71 -7.07
CA LYS A 88 -8.21 -0.45 -8.50
C LYS A 88 -7.62 -1.53 -9.40
N HIS A 89 -6.52 -2.17 -8.98
CA HIS A 89 -5.87 -3.25 -9.71
C HIS A 89 -6.34 -4.66 -9.30
N LEU A 90 -7.02 -4.79 -8.16
CA LEU A 90 -7.61 -6.07 -7.71
C LEU A 90 -9.02 -6.30 -8.27
N GLN A 91 -9.71 -5.24 -8.68
CA GLN A 91 -11.02 -5.35 -9.33
C GLN A 91 -10.81 -5.55 -10.84
N PRO A 92 -11.35 -6.63 -11.45
CA PRO A 92 -11.34 -6.76 -12.90
C PRO A 92 -12.16 -5.61 -13.51
N ALA A 93 -11.66 -5.06 -14.62
CA ALA A 93 -12.35 -4.05 -15.43
C ALA A 93 -13.72 -4.53 -15.91
#